data_AF-A0A6J4ISK9-F1
#
_entry.id   AF-A0A6J4ISK9-F1
#
_cell.length_a   1.000
_cell.length_b   1.000
_cell.length_c   1.000
_cell.angle_alpha   90.00
_cell.angle_beta   90.00
_cell.angle_gamma   90.00
#
_symmetry.space_group_name_H-M   'P 1'
#
loop_
_entity.id
_entity.type
_entity.pdbx_description
1 polymer ?
#
loop_
_entity_poly.entity_id
_entity_poly.type
_entity_poly.pdbx_seq_one_letter_code
_entity_poly.pdbx_strand_id
1 'polypeptide(L)'
;MDLTPDVAALRRLIQSSRRAVVFTGAGISTESGIPDFRSPTGIWARMKPIDFRDYVASAAARRDAWGRKFANDPHGGTQAKRAGCAGRHSPHPVEA
;
A
#
# COMPACT_ATOMS: atom_id res chain seq x y z
N MET A 1 21.51 23.09 5.06
CA MET A 1 22.04 22.74 3.73
C MET A 1 21.42 23.72 2.75
N ASP A 2 22.24 24.46 2.02
CA ASP A 2 21.74 25.41 1.01
C ASP A 2 21.50 24.66 -0.31
N LEU A 3 20.26 24.70 -0.80
CA LEU A 3 19.83 24.05 -2.05
C LEU A 3 19.67 25.04 -3.21
N THR A 4 19.90 26.33 -2.97
CA THR A 4 19.79 27.40 -3.96
C THR A 4 20.53 27.10 -5.28
N PRO A 5 21.78 26.58 -5.28
CA PRO A 5 22.47 26.26 -6.53
C PRO A 5 21.79 25.13 -7.32
N ASP A 6 21.28 24.09 -6.64
CA ASP A 6 20.63 22.94 -7.27
C ASP A 6 19.28 23.33 -7.87
N VAL A 7 18.50 24.12 -7.15
CA VAL A 7 17.24 24.70 -7.66
C VAL A 7 17.50 25.56 -8.89
N ALA A 8 18.57 26.36 -8.88
CA ALA A 8 18.95 27.16 -10.04
C ALA A 8 19.38 26.30 -11.25
N ALA A 9 20.06 25.19 -11.01
CA ALA A 9 20.43 24.23 -12.05
C ALA A 9 19.19 23.54 -12.65
N LEU A 10 18.28 23.03 -11.81
CA LEU A 10 17.03 22.42 -12.26
C LEU A 10 16.18 23.39 -13.09
N ARG A 11 16.07 24.64 -12.65
CA ARG A 11 15.34 25.69 -13.39
C ARG A 11 15.89 25.86 -14.82
N ARG A 12 17.21 25.91 -14.98
CA ARG A 12 17.83 26.04 -16.32
C ARG A 12 17.52 24.84 -17.20
N LEU A 13 17.57 23.63 -16.65
CA LEU A 13 17.25 22.39 -17.39
C LEU A 13 15.79 22.37 -17.86
N ILE A 14 14.86 22.81 -17.01
CA ILE A 14 13.44 22.92 -17.37
C ILE A 14 13.24 23.98 -18.48
N GLN A 15 13.87 25.15 -18.33
CA GLN A 15 13.73 26.26 -19.29
C GLN A 15 14.30 25.95 -20.67
N SER A 16 15.39 25.18 -20.76
CA SER A 16 15.99 24.80 -22.06
C SER A 16 15.29 23.61 -22.73
N SER A 17 14.43 22.90 -22.01
CA SER A 17 13.75 21.71 -22.52
C SER A 17 12.57 22.06 -23.41
N ARG A 18 12.58 21.58 -24.66
CA ARG A 18 11.43 21.72 -25.58
C ARG A 18 10.30 20.73 -25.29
N ARG A 19 10.62 19.60 -24.66
CA ARG A 19 9.68 18.53 -24.29
C ARG A 19 10.18 17.89 -23.00
N ALA A 20 9.55 18.23 -21.88
CA ALA A 20 9.88 17.66 -20.58
C ALA A 20 8.94 16.50 -20.24
N VAL A 21 9.47 15.44 -19.63
CA VAL A 21 8.70 14.34 -19.04
C VAL A 21 9.11 14.24 -17.58
N VAL A 22 8.12 14.21 -16.70
CA VAL A 22 8.35 14.08 -15.25
C VAL A 22 7.98 12.68 -14.82
N PHE A 23 8.93 11.98 -14.21
CA PHE A 23 8.71 10.69 -13.58
C PHE A 23 8.56 10.90 -12.07
N THR A 24 7.42 10.54 -11.51
CA THR A 24 7.12 10.70 -10.08
C THR A 24 7.01 9.35 -9.39
N GLY A 25 7.29 9.35 -8.09
CA GLY A 25 7.03 8.22 -7.21
C GLY A 25 6.21 8.65 -6.00
N ALA A 26 5.98 7.73 -5.06
CA ALA A 26 5.17 7.98 -3.85
C ALA A 26 5.66 9.18 -3.02
N GLY A 27 6.96 9.53 -3.10
CA GLY A 27 7.55 10.67 -2.42
C GLY A 27 6.80 11.99 -2.65
N ILE A 28 6.24 12.21 -3.85
CA ILE A 28 5.51 13.45 -4.18
C ILE A 28 4.22 13.63 -3.36
N SER A 29 3.68 12.53 -2.81
CA SER A 29 2.42 12.53 -2.06
C SER A 29 2.61 12.52 -0.54
N THR A 30 3.86 12.46 -0.07
CA THR A 30 4.17 12.41 1.38
C THR A 30 3.71 13.67 2.11
N GLU A 31 3.89 14.84 1.48
CA GLU A 31 3.41 16.12 2.02
C GLU A 31 1.87 16.24 2.02
N SER A 32 1.17 15.38 1.28
CA SER A 32 -0.30 15.26 1.32
C SER A 32 -0.79 14.27 2.38
N GLY A 33 0.11 13.73 3.21
CA GLY A 33 -0.22 12.76 4.25
C GLY A 33 -0.28 11.31 3.79
N ILE A 34 0.06 11.00 2.52
CA ILE A 34 0.14 9.63 2.02
C ILE A 34 1.56 9.12 2.25
N PRO A 35 1.79 8.14 3.13
CA PRO A 35 3.14 7.65 3.40
C PRO A 35 3.72 6.97 2.16
N ASP A 36 5.02 7.17 1.93
CA ASP A 36 5.73 6.42 0.91
C ASP A 36 6.05 5.00 1.38
N PHE A 37 6.75 4.24 0.54
CA PHE A 37 7.10 2.85 0.84
C PHE A 37 8.43 2.69 1.57
N ARG A 38 9.43 3.54 1.29
CA ARG A 38 10.85 3.25 1.53
C ARG A 38 11.56 4.21 2.48
N SER A 39 10.99 5.37 2.78
CA SER A 39 11.56 6.29 3.77
C SER A 39 11.58 5.65 5.16
N PRO A 40 12.33 6.21 6.14
CA PRO A 40 12.35 5.69 7.50
C PRO A 40 10.97 5.56 8.15
N THR A 41 10.02 6.42 7.74
CA THR A 41 8.61 6.41 8.16
C THR A 41 7.68 5.68 7.18
N GLY A 42 8.24 5.10 6.11
CA GLY A 42 7.49 4.46 5.02
C GLY A 42 6.83 3.15 5.44
N ILE A 43 5.86 2.71 4.63
CA ILE A 43 5.00 1.56 4.92
C ILE A 43 5.82 0.28 5.15
N TRP A 44 6.91 0.05 4.41
CA TRP A 44 7.69 -1.18 4.52
C TRP A 44 8.55 -1.27 5.77
N ALA A 45 8.79 -0.15 6.47
CA ALA A 45 9.40 -0.18 7.79
C ALA A 45 8.47 -0.81 8.84
N ARG A 46 7.14 -0.81 8.60
CA ARG A 46 6.12 -1.29 9.54
C ARG A 46 5.42 -2.57 9.09
N MET A 47 5.34 -2.81 7.78
CA MET A 47 4.55 -3.91 7.23
C MET A 47 5.22 -4.54 6.01
N LYS A 48 5.42 -5.86 6.05
CA LYS A 48 5.88 -6.61 4.89
C LYS A 48 4.76 -6.76 3.85
N PRO A 49 5.03 -6.47 2.56
CA PRO A 49 4.09 -6.73 1.47
C PRO A 49 3.69 -8.20 1.42
N ILE A 50 2.44 -8.47 1.07
CA ILE A 50 2.02 -9.81 0.64
C ILE A 50 2.49 -9.96 -0.80
N ASP A 51 3.21 -11.04 -1.11
CA ASP A 51 3.66 -11.30 -2.47
C ASP A 51 2.46 -11.50 -3.41
N PHE A 52 2.59 -11.04 -4.65
CA PHE A 52 1.51 -11.13 -5.62
C PHE A 52 1.10 -12.58 -5.91
N ARG A 53 2.06 -13.52 -5.91
CA ARG A 53 1.79 -14.94 -6.12
C ARG A 53 0.96 -15.51 -4.98
N ASP A 54 1.32 -15.18 -3.74
CA ASP A 54 0.58 -15.61 -2.55
C ASP A 54 -0.84 -15.03 -2.53
N TYR A 55 -0.98 -13.77 -2.94
CA TYR A 55 -2.27 -13.10 -3.05
C TYR A 55 -3.21 -13.82 -4.03
N VAL A 56 -2.72 -14.23 -5.20
CA VAL A 56 -3.53 -14.94 -6.20
C VAL A 56 -3.82 -16.38 -5.76
N ALA A 57 -2.81 -17.07 -5.21
CA ALA A 57 -2.92 -18.48 -4.83
C ALA A 57 -3.82 -18.73 -3.61
N SER A 58 -3.98 -17.77 -2.71
CA SER A 58 -4.64 -18.00 -1.42
C SER A 58 -5.79 -17.02 -1.12
N ALA A 59 -6.99 -17.57 -0.91
CA ALA A 59 -8.12 -16.81 -0.41
C ALA A 59 -7.89 -16.26 1.02
N ALA A 60 -7.04 -16.91 1.82
CA ALA A 60 -6.64 -16.38 3.12
C ALA A 60 -5.72 -15.15 2.97
N ALA A 61 -4.76 -15.18 2.04
CA ALA A 61 -3.90 -14.03 1.75
C ALA A 61 -4.70 -12.82 1.25
N ARG A 62 -5.73 -13.03 0.42
CA ARG A 62 -6.64 -11.94 0.00
C ARG A 62 -7.42 -11.36 1.19
N ARG A 63 -7.95 -12.21 2.07
CA ARG A 63 -8.67 -11.76 3.27
C ARG A 63 -7.77 -10.96 4.22
N ASP A 64 -6.52 -11.40 4.40
CA ASP A 64 -5.53 -10.66 5.18
C ASP A 64 -5.19 -9.31 4.53
N ALA A 65 -4.91 -9.28 3.23
CA ALA A 65 -4.63 -8.04 2.49
C ALA A 65 -5.75 -7.00 2.64
N TRP A 66 -7.01 -7.41 2.44
CA TRP A 66 -8.17 -6.54 2.63
C TRP A 66 -8.35 -6.14 4.09
N GLY A 67 -8.14 -7.07 5.04
CA GLY A 67 -8.17 -6.77 6.47
C GLY A 67 -7.18 -5.68 6.88
N ARG A 68 -5.93 -5.76 6.40
CA ARG A 68 -4.91 -4.73 6.61
C ARG A 68 -5.31 -3.39 6.00
N LYS A 69 -5.93 -3.38 4.82
CA LYS A 69 -6.37 -2.16 4.15
C LYS A 69 -7.45 -1.44 4.97
N PHE A 70 -8.47 -2.15 5.44
CA PHE A 70 -9.53 -1.56 6.26
C PHE A 70 -9.05 -1.11 7.64
N ALA A 71 -8.13 -1.85 8.26
CA ALA A 71 -7.55 -1.45 9.55
C ALA A 71 -6.70 -0.17 9.47
N ASN A 72 -6.16 0.15 8.29
CA ASN A 72 -5.30 1.31 8.07
C ASN A 72 -5.96 2.43 7.25
N ASP A 73 -7.29 2.39 7.06
CA ASP A 73 -8.04 3.44 6.35
C ASP A 73 -8.48 4.54 7.32
N PRO A 74 -7.85 5.74 7.29
CA PRO A 74 -8.21 6.85 8.17
C PRO A 74 -9.54 7.49 7.82
N HIS A 75 -10.12 7.21 6.64
CA HIS A 75 -11.41 7.76 6.19
C HIS A 75 -12.60 6.85 6.48
N GLY A 76 -12.39 5.79 7.26
CA GLY A 76 -13.47 4.91 7.69
C GLY A 76 -14.03 4.07 6.55
N GLY A 77 -13.18 3.27 5.89
CA GLY A 77 -13.65 2.09 5.19
C GLY A 77 -14.45 1.25 6.17
N THR A 78 -15.76 1.14 5.92
CA THR A 78 -16.75 0.50 6.81
C THR A 78 -16.14 -0.77 7.39
N GLN A 79 -15.99 -0.86 8.72
CA GLN A 79 -15.56 -2.11 9.33
C GLN A 79 -16.57 -3.17 8.90
N ALA A 80 -16.17 -4.04 7.96
CA ALA A 80 -16.93 -5.22 7.67
C ALA A 80 -16.89 -6.06 8.95
N LYS A 81 -17.91 -5.91 9.80
CA LYS A 81 -18.14 -6.81 10.92
C LYS A 81 -17.99 -8.20 10.34
N ARG A 82 -17.05 -8.99 10.87
CA ARG A 82 -16.93 -10.41 10.55
C ARG A 82 -18.25 -11.07 10.97
N ALA A 83 -19.23 -11.08 10.08
CA ALA A 83 -20.40 -11.93 10.21
C ALA A 83 -19.87 -13.35 10.07
N GLY A 84 -19.93 -14.09 11.19
CA GLY A 84 -19.38 -15.42 11.29
C GLY A 84 -19.99 -16.35 10.26
N CYS A 85 -19.15 -16.91 9.39
CA CYS A 85 -19.38 -18.23 8.83
C CYS A 85 -18.43 -19.21 9.55
N ALA A 86 -18.68 -19.43 10.84
CA ALA A 86 -18.26 -20.66 11.49
C ALA A 86 -19.24 -21.75 11.03
N GLY A 87 -19.03 -22.24 9.79
CA GLY A 87 -19.68 -23.44 9.31
C GLY A 87 -19.18 -24.61 10.15
N ARG A 88 -19.97 -24.95 11.19
CA ARG A 88 -19.86 -26.20 11.93
C ARG A 88 -19.83 -27.35 10.93
N HIS A 89 -18.65 -27.90 10.66
CA HIS A 89 -18.53 -29.23 10.10
C HIS A 89 -18.71 -30.19 11.28
N SER A 90 -19.96 -30.62 11.50
CA SER A 90 -20.19 -31.83 12.29
C SER A 90 -19.87 -33.03 11.39
N PRO A 91 -18.93 -33.92 11.75
CA PRO A 91 -18.76 -35.16 11.02
C PRO A 91 -19.96 -36.05 11.34
N HIS A 92 -20.73 -36.42 10.31
CA HIS A 92 -21.67 -37.53 10.41
C HIS A 92 -20.84 -38.83 10.45
N PRO A 93 -21.13 -39.77 11.38
CA PRO A 93 -20.48 -41.07 11.36
C PRO A 93 -21.01 -41.86 10.17
N VAL A 94 -20.10 -42.37 9.34
CA VAL A 94 -20.39 -43.45 8.39
C VAL A 94 -20.34 -44.73 9.21
N GLU A 95 -21.50 -45.32 9.49
CA GLU A 95 -21.58 -46.72 9.91
C GLU A 95 -21.33 -47.64 8.69
N ALA A 96 -20.77 -48.82 9.01
CA ALA A 96 -20.23 -49.83 8.11
C ALA A 96 -21.28 -50.57 7.27
#